data_AF-A0A3D0NUL0-F1
#
_entry.id   AF-A0A3D0NUL0-F1
#
_cell.length_a   1.000
_cell.length_b   1.000
_cell.length_c   1.000
_cell.angle_alpha   90.00
_cell.angle_beta   90.00
_cell.angle_gamma   90.00
#
_symmetry.space_group_name_H-M   'P 1'
#
loop_
_entity.id
_entity.type
_entity.pdbx_description
1 polymer ?
#
loop_
_entity_poly.entity_id
_entity_poly.type
_entity_poly.pdbx_seq_one_letter_code
_entity_poly.pdbx_strand_id
1 'polypeptide(L)'
;MKALVLFSGGVDSTTALGLAVKEYGASEVLALSISYGQKHRRELECADKIAAYYQVRYKTLDLARIFEGSDCSLLSSSGAEIPKESYQQQLEKTDGKPVSTYVPFRNGLFLSCAASIALSNGCTEIWYGAHSDDAA
;
A
#
# COMPACT_ATOMS: atom_id res chain seq x y z
N MET A 1 2.01 -18.27 15.39
CA MET A 1 1.97 -18.10 13.92
C MET A 1 2.16 -16.63 13.65
N LYS A 2 2.93 -16.22 12.64
CA LYS A 2 3.27 -14.81 12.40
C LYS A 2 2.67 -14.31 11.10
N ALA A 3 2.12 -13.10 11.11
CA ALA A 3 1.50 -12.47 9.95
C ALA A 3 2.22 -11.17 9.59
N LEU A 4 2.35 -10.92 8.28
CA LEU A 4 2.74 -9.62 7.76
C LEU A 4 1.47 -8.92 7.23
N VAL A 5 1.22 -7.70 7.69
CA VAL A 5 0.09 -6.89 7.22
C VAL A 5 0.63 -5.83 6.27
N LEU A 6 0.18 -5.85 5.01
CA LEU A 6 0.40 -4.74 4.09
C LEU A 6 -0.45 -3.56 4.56
N PHE A 7 0.23 -2.52 5.04
CA PHE A 7 -0.38 -1.50 5.88
C PHE A 7 -0.14 -0.10 5.33
N SER A 8 -1.19 0.63 4.97
CA SER A 8 -1.10 2.01 4.45
C SER A 8 -1.49 3.06 5.49
N GLY A 9 -2.10 2.67 6.61
CA GLY A 9 -2.73 3.60 7.55
C GLY A 9 -4.14 4.03 7.14
N GLY A 10 -4.64 3.57 5.99
CA GLY A 10 -6.04 3.73 5.58
C GLY A 10 -6.99 2.78 6.34
N VAL A 11 -8.30 3.01 6.23
CA VAL A 11 -9.34 2.28 6.98
C VAL A 11 -9.29 0.77 6.78
N ASP A 12 -9.16 0.31 5.54
CA ASP A 12 -9.18 -1.12 5.23
C ASP A 12 -7.93 -1.82 5.76
N SER A 13 -6.76 -1.22 5.52
CA SER A 13 -5.49 -1.75 6.02
C SER A 13 -5.40 -1.71 7.55
N THR A 14 -6.02 -0.73 8.20
CA THR A 14 -6.12 -0.62 9.67
C THR A 14 -7.06 -1.68 10.22
N THR A 15 -8.16 -1.96 9.54
CA THR A 15 -9.08 -3.04 9.90
C THR A 15 -8.38 -4.39 9.80
N ALA A 16 -7.65 -4.64 8.70
CA ALA A 16 -6.83 -5.84 8.53
C ALA A 16 -5.77 -5.97 9.64
N LEU A 17 -5.09 -4.89 10.00
CA LEU A 17 -4.12 -4.87 11.10
C LEU A 17 -4.77 -5.22 12.44
N GLY A 18 -5.90 -4.59 12.77
CA GLY A 18 -6.63 -4.85 14.01
C GLY A 18 -7.13 -6.29 14.13
N LEU A 19 -7.59 -6.87 13.02
CA LEU A 19 -7.98 -8.28 12.96
C LEU A 19 -6.78 -9.21 13.14
N ALA A 20 -5.65 -8.95 12.47
CA ALA A 20 -4.43 -9.74 12.63
C ALA A 20 -3.89 -9.69 14.06
N VAL A 21 -3.91 -8.52 14.70
CA VAL A 21 -3.50 -8.35 16.11
C VAL A 21 -4.45 -9.10 17.05
N LYS A 22 -5.75 -9.08 16.78
CA LYS A 22 -6.75 -9.84 17.54
C LYS A 22 -6.51 -11.35 17.44
N GLU A 23 -6.14 -11.84 16.25
CA GLU A 23 -5.95 -13.26 15.97
C GLU A 23 -4.62 -13.80 16.52
N TYR A 24 -3.50 -13.11 16.27
CA TYR A 24 -2.16 -13.62 16.56
C TYR A 24 -1.45 -12.93 17.74
N GLY A 25 -1.96 -11.79 18.20
CA GLY A 25 -1.29 -10.93 19.17
C GLY A 25 -0.26 -9.99 18.52
N ALA A 26 -0.07 -8.82 19.12
CA ALA A 26 0.76 -7.76 18.55
C ALA A 26 2.22 -8.16 18.31
N SER A 27 2.80 -9.02 19.17
CA SER A 27 4.19 -9.49 19.05
C SER A 27 4.43 -10.35 17.80
N GLU A 28 3.38 -11.00 17.30
CA GLU A 28 3.44 -11.90 16.14
C GLU A 28 3.07 -11.20 14.82
N VAL A 29 2.71 -9.92 14.87
CA VAL A 29 2.31 -9.12 13.70
C VAL A 29 3.44 -8.17 13.28
N LEU A 30 3.73 -8.17 11.98
CA LEU A 30 4.63 -7.21 11.32
C LEU A 30 3.83 -6.36 10.35
N ALA A 31 3.68 -5.06 10.63
CA ALA A 31 3.11 -4.10 9.69
C ALA A 31 4.18 -3.62 8.70
N LEU A 32 3.84 -3.61 7.41
CA LEU A 32 4.70 -3.12 6.34
C LEU A 32 4.01 -2.00 5.56
N SER A 33 4.54 -0.78 5.63
CA SER A 33 4.15 0.31 4.75
C SER A 33 5.10 0.47 3.58
N ILE A 34 4.54 0.66 2.38
CA ILE A 34 5.30 0.85 1.15
C ILE A 34 5.05 2.26 0.63
N SER A 35 6.13 3.04 0.53
CA SER A 35 6.14 4.28 -0.23
C SER A 35 6.63 3.99 -1.65
N TYR A 36 6.06 4.65 -2.64
CA TYR A 36 6.41 4.50 -4.05
C TYR A 36 6.53 5.84 -4.75
N GLY A 37 6.81 6.91 -3.99
CA GLY A 37 6.91 8.27 -4.50
C GLY A 37 5.58 9.02 -4.60
N GLN A 38 4.53 8.55 -3.93
CA GLN A 38 3.22 9.22 -3.92
C GLN A 38 3.28 10.59 -3.22
N LYS A 39 2.52 11.58 -3.74
CA LYS A 39 2.50 12.97 -3.22
C LYS A 39 2.00 13.09 -1.76
N HIS A 40 1.20 12.14 -1.27
CA HIS A 40 0.58 12.22 0.06
C HIS A 40 1.40 11.50 1.14
N ARG A 41 2.28 12.24 1.82
CA ARG A 41 3.06 11.73 2.98
C ARG A 41 2.24 11.47 4.25
N ARG A 42 1.04 12.05 4.34
CA ARG A 42 0.17 12.01 5.53
C ARG A 42 -0.25 10.58 5.91
N GLU A 43 -0.31 9.67 4.94
CA GLU A 43 -0.64 8.26 5.16
C GLU A 43 0.43 7.54 5.99
N LEU A 44 1.72 7.80 5.73
CA LEU A 44 2.82 7.18 6.47
C LEU A 44 2.88 7.65 7.93
N GLU A 45 2.55 8.92 8.19
CA GLU A 45 2.47 9.45 9.56
C GLU A 45 1.30 8.82 10.34
N CYS A 46 0.16 8.61 9.68
CA CYS A 46 -0.97 7.91 10.28
C CYS A 46 -0.63 6.44 10.55
N ALA A 47 0.02 5.76 9.60
CA ALA A 47 0.46 4.39 9.74
C ALA A 47 1.40 4.22 10.95
N ASP A 48 2.40 5.10 11.11
CA ASP A 48 3.32 5.06 12.24
C ASP A 48 2.60 5.15 13.59
N LYS A 49 1.65 6.09 13.73
CA LYS A 49 0.85 6.28 14.95
C LYS A 49 -0.02 5.05 15.27
N ILE A 50 -0.64 4.48 14.24
CA ILE A 50 -1.52 3.31 14.41
C ILE A 50 -0.69 2.07 14.77
N ALA A 51 0.46 1.87 14.12
CA ALA A 51 1.36 0.78 14.45
C ALA A 51 1.87 0.87 15.89
N ALA A 52 2.19 2.09 16.36
CA ALA A 52 2.54 2.35 17.75
C ALA A 52 1.38 2.07 18.71
N TYR A 53 0.15 2.48 18.36
CA TYR A 53 -1.06 2.19 19.15
C TYR A 53 -1.28 0.68 19.34
N TYR A 54 -1.15 -0.11 18.27
CA TYR A 54 -1.28 -1.56 18.34
C TYR A 54 -0.02 -2.28 18.87
N GLN A 55 1.08 -1.55 19.10
CA GLN A 55 2.37 -2.08 19.57
C GLN A 55 2.95 -3.19 18.67
N VAL A 56 2.68 -3.12 17.37
CA VAL A 56 3.21 -4.08 16.39
C VAL A 56 4.59 -3.67 15.91
N ARG A 57 5.37 -4.64 15.42
CA ARG A 57 6.60 -4.31 14.69
C ARG A 57 6.22 -3.59 13.40
N TYR A 58 6.91 -2.51 13.09
CA TYR A 58 6.63 -1.68 11.92
C TYR A 58 7.86 -1.55 11.02
N LYS A 59 7.68 -1.75 9.72
CA LYS A 59 8.69 -1.54 8.69
C LYS A 59 8.14 -0.65 7.58
N THR A 60 9.04 0.15 7.03
CA THR A 60 8.77 0.93 5.81
C THR A 60 9.68 0.45 4.69
N LEU A 61 9.17 0.49 3.45
CA LEU A 61 9.92 0.19 2.23
C LEU A 61 9.69 1.32 1.24
N ASP A 62 10.77 1.87 0.69
CA ASP A 62 10.71 2.89 -0.35
C ASP A 62 11.00 2.27 -1.72
N LEU A 63 10.01 2.32 -2.61
CA LEU A 63 10.04 1.85 -3.98
C LEU A 63 9.97 3.01 -4.98
N ALA A 64 10.12 4.27 -4.55
CA ALA A 64 10.01 5.44 -5.44
C ALA A 64 10.90 5.32 -6.69
N ARG A 65 12.11 4.76 -6.52
CA ARG A 65 13.07 4.56 -7.62
C ARG A 65 12.58 3.61 -8.72
N ILE A 66 11.70 2.67 -8.40
CA ILE A 66 11.13 1.73 -9.38
C ILE A 66 10.17 2.45 -10.32
N PHE A 67 9.56 3.53 -9.86
CA PHE A 67 8.57 4.31 -10.61
C PHE A 67 9.15 5.63 -11.17
N GLU A 68 10.46 5.86 -11.02
CA GLU A 68 11.14 6.99 -11.66
C GLU A 68 10.96 6.92 -13.18
N GLY A 69 10.50 8.04 -13.79
CA GLY A 69 10.25 8.13 -15.24
C GLY A 69 8.84 7.72 -15.69
N SER A 70 7.93 7.36 -14.77
CA SER A 70 6.52 7.17 -15.09
C SER A 70 5.78 8.51 -15.21
N ASP A 71 4.95 8.67 -16.24
CA ASP A 71 4.11 9.86 -16.47
C ASP A 71 2.91 9.98 -15.49
N CYS A 72 2.83 9.11 -14.48
CA CYS A 72 1.71 9.04 -13.55
C CYS A 72 1.63 10.29 -12.65
N SER A 73 0.49 10.99 -12.70
CA SER A 73 0.19 12.23 -11.96
C SER A 73 0.20 12.09 -10.43
N LEU A 74 0.05 10.85 -9.91
CA LEU A 74 0.14 10.52 -8.48
C LEU A 74 1.57 10.54 -7.95
N LEU A 75 2.57 10.45 -8.84
CA LEU A 75 3.97 10.46 -8.47
C LEU A 75 4.47 11.90 -8.29
N SER A 76 5.32 12.09 -7.29
CA SER A 76 5.93 13.38 -6.96
C SER A 76 6.82 13.91 -8.10
N SER A 77 7.31 13.03 -8.97
CA SER A 77 8.09 13.35 -10.17
C SER A 77 7.25 13.93 -11.32
N SER A 78 5.92 13.78 -11.28
CA SER A 78 5.02 14.30 -12.31
C SER A 78 4.58 15.72 -11.99
N GLY A 79 4.87 16.64 -12.92
CA GLY A 79 4.37 18.02 -12.91
C GLY A 79 2.87 18.14 -13.23
N ALA A 80 2.18 17.04 -13.52
CA ALA A 80 0.75 17.03 -13.82
C ALA A 80 -0.10 17.22 -12.54
N GLU A 81 -1.19 17.98 -12.66
CA GLU A 81 -2.22 18.07 -11.63
C GLU A 81 -2.92 16.72 -11.45
N ILE A 82 -3.24 16.35 -10.20
CA ILE A 82 -4.05 15.17 -9.91
C ILE A 82 -5.49 15.48 -10.33
N PRO A 83 -6.12 14.70 -11.23
CA PRO A 83 -7.51 14.91 -11.61
C PRO A 83 -8.44 14.75 -10.40
N LYS A 84 -9.44 15.62 -10.25
CA LYS A 84 -10.46 15.56 -9.18
C LYS A 84 -11.60 14.57 -9.44
N GLU A 85 -11.56 13.89 -10.58
CA GLU A 85 -12.60 12.99 -11.07
C GLU A 85 -12.34 11.55 -10.61
N SER A 86 -13.39 10.73 -10.47
CA SER A 86 -13.21 9.32 -10.06
C SER A 86 -12.50 8.49 -11.13
N TYR A 87 -11.90 7.36 -10.73
CA TYR A 87 -11.22 6.45 -11.66
C TYR A 87 -12.14 5.98 -12.80
N GLN A 88 -13.40 5.66 -12.50
CA GLN A 88 -14.41 5.28 -13.50
C GLN A 88 -14.69 6.40 -14.51
N GLN A 89 -14.83 7.65 -14.04
CA GLN A 89 -15.06 8.81 -14.90
C GLN A 89 -13.86 9.08 -15.82
N GLN A 90 -12.65 8.80 -15.36
CA GLN A 90 -11.44 8.94 -16.18
C GLN A 90 -11.32 7.81 -17.22
N LEU A 91 -11.70 6.57 -16.87
CA LEU A 91 -11.69 5.42 -17.78
C LEU A 91 -12.66 5.60 -18.95
N GLU A 92 -13.86 6.12 -18.68
CA GLU A 92 -14.86 6.44 -19.71
C GLU A 92 -14.35 7.46 -20.73
N LYS A 93 -13.52 8.42 -20.29
CA LYS A 93 -12.93 9.47 -21.14
C LYS A 93 -11.68 9.03 -21.90
N THR A 94 -11.08 7.89 -21.52
CA THR A 94 -9.82 7.40 -22.09
C THR A 94 -10.01 6.19 -23.01
N ASP A 95 -11.27 5.83 -23.31
CA ASP A 95 -11.63 4.72 -24.21
C ASP A 95 -10.98 3.39 -23.75
N GLY A 96 -10.96 3.18 -22.43
CA GLY A 96 -10.37 1.99 -21.80
C GLY A 96 -8.84 2.01 -21.67
N LYS A 97 -8.16 3.09 -22.05
CA LYS A 97 -6.71 3.23 -21.82
C LYS A 97 -6.41 3.52 -20.34
N PRO A 98 -5.25 3.07 -19.80
CA PRO A 98 -4.86 3.39 -18.43
C PRO A 98 -4.83 4.90 -18.22
N VAL A 99 -5.58 5.35 -17.22
CA VAL A 99 -5.68 6.76 -16.86
C VAL A 99 -4.38 7.25 -16.24
N SER A 100 -4.13 8.56 -16.28
CA SER A 100 -2.89 9.18 -15.80
C SER A 100 -2.63 9.03 -14.29
N THR A 101 -3.53 8.39 -13.55
CA THR A 101 -3.44 8.05 -12.13
C THR A 101 -3.06 6.59 -11.89
N TYR A 102 -2.98 5.76 -12.93
CA TYR A 102 -2.61 4.36 -12.82
C TYR A 102 -1.09 4.19 -12.70
N VAL A 103 -0.64 3.43 -11.71
CA VAL A 103 0.76 3.00 -11.57
C VAL A 103 0.84 1.53 -12.00
N PRO A 104 1.56 1.20 -13.10
CA PRO A 104 1.62 -0.16 -13.63
C PRO A 104 2.02 -1.21 -12.60
N PHE A 105 1.18 -2.24 -12.44
CA PHE A 105 1.43 -3.42 -11.59
C PHE A 105 1.82 -3.13 -10.13
N ARG A 106 1.43 -1.96 -9.60
CA ARG A 106 1.80 -1.51 -8.25
C ARG A 106 1.46 -2.54 -7.16
N ASN A 107 0.23 -3.06 -7.16
CA ASN A 107 -0.22 -4.00 -6.14
C ASN A 107 0.52 -5.35 -6.22
N GLY A 108 0.82 -5.82 -7.43
CA GLY A 108 1.63 -7.02 -7.66
C GLY A 108 3.07 -6.85 -7.15
N LEU A 109 3.67 -5.68 -7.35
CA LEU A 109 4.96 -5.34 -6.78
C LEU A 109 4.92 -5.32 -5.24
N PHE A 110 3.88 -4.72 -4.64
CA PHE A 110 3.71 -4.68 -3.19
C PHE A 110 3.62 -6.06 -2.58
N LEU A 111 2.80 -6.95 -3.16
CA LEU A 111 2.66 -8.33 -2.73
C LEU A 111 3.98 -9.10 -2.87
N SER A 112 4.73 -8.88 -3.96
CA SER A 112 6.04 -9.50 -4.17
C SER A 112 7.06 -9.09 -3.10
N CYS A 113 7.12 -7.80 -2.77
CA CYS A 113 7.97 -7.28 -1.70
C CYS A 113 7.52 -7.80 -0.32
N ALA A 114 6.21 -7.80 -0.05
CA ALA A 114 5.64 -8.32 1.18
C ALA A 114 6.00 -9.80 1.39
N ALA A 115 5.91 -10.62 0.34
CA ALA A 115 6.29 -12.03 0.40
C ALA A 115 7.77 -12.21 0.75
N SER A 116 8.67 -11.46 0.10
CA SER A 116 10.10 -11.52 0.41
C SER A 116 10.40 -11.13 1.86
N ILE A 117 9.74 -10.07 2.37
CA ILE A 117 9.93 -9.59 3.74
C ILE A 117 9.30 -10.57 4.74
N ALA A 118 8.12 -11.10 4.45
CA ALA A 118 7.42 -12.08 5.28
C ALA A 118 8.29 -13.32 5.52
N LEU A 119 8.81 -13.93 4.45
CA LEU A 119 9.70 -15.08 4.52
C LEU A 119 10.95 -14.79 5.38
N SER A 120 11.57 -13.62 5.19
CA SER A 120 12.76 -13.22 5.95
C SER A 120 12.49 -12.95 7.44
N ASN A 121 11.24 -12.73 7.83
CA ASN A 121 10.83 -12.44 9.22
C ASN A 121 10.05 -13.60 9.86
N GLY A 122 9.96 -14.75 9.19
CA GLY A 122 9.25 -15.93 9.66
C GLY A 122 7.73 -15.77 9.69
N CYS A 123 7.18 -14.83 8.92
CA CYS A 123 5.73 -14.69 8.72
C CYS A 123 5.25 -15.75 7.73
N THR A 124 4.16 -16.44 8.06
CA THR A 124 3.56 -17.51 7.25
C THR A 124 2.34 -17.03 6.47
N GLU A 125 1.84 -15.84 6.77
CA GLU A 125 0.68 -15.24 6.12
C GLU A 125 0.92 -13.77 5.76
N ILE A 126 0.26 -13.32 4.70
CA ILE A 126 0.20 -11.93 4.28
C ILE A 126 -1.26 -11.50 4.29
N TRP A 127 -1.55 -10.47 5.06
CA TRP A 127 -2.88 -9.87 5.15
C TRP A 127 -2.89 -8.60 4.29
N TYR A 128 -3.83 -8.53 3.35
CA TYR A 128 -3.94 -7.44 2.38
C TYR A 128 -5.39 -6.99 2.24
N GLY A 129 -5.69 -5.78 2.71
CA GLY A 129 -7.04 -5.20 2.70
C GLY A 129 -7.43 -4.55 1.36
N ALA A 130 -7.22 -5.25 0.25
CA ALA A 130 -7.62 -4.77 -1.08
C ALA A 130 -9.07 -5.14 -1.43
N HIS A 131 -9.66 -4.35 -2.33
CA HIS A 131 -10.99 -4.59 -2.89
C HIS A 131 -10.91 -5.18 -4.32
N SER A 132 -12.03 -5.67 -4.84
CA SER A 132 -12.13 -6.15 -6.23
C SER A 132 -11.69 -5.10 -7.25
N ASP A 133 -11.90 -3.81 -6.93
CA ASP A 133 -11.60 -2.68 -7.80
C ASP A 133 -10.09 -2.36 -7.82
N ASP A 134 -9.30 -2.99 -6.95
CA ASP A 134 -7.82 -2.95 -6.96
C ASP A 134 -7.21 -3.98 -7.93
N ALA A 135 -8.03 -4.84 -8.53
CA ALA A 135 -7.62 -5.69 -9.64
C ALA A 135 -7.48 -4.83 -10.90
N ALA A 136 -6.23 -4.64 -11.33
CA ALA A 136 -5.91 -3.98 -12.60
C ALA A 136 -6.02 -4.94 -13.77
#